data_AF-A0A9W6VG47-F1
#
_entry.id   AF-A0A9W6VG47-F1
#
_cell.length_a   1.000
_cell.length_b   1.000
_cell.length_c   1.000
_cell.angle_alpha   90.00
_cell.angle_beta   90.00
_cell.angle_gamma   90.00
#
_symmetry.space_group_name_H-M   'P 1'
#
loop_
_entity.id
_entity.type
_entity.pdbx_description
1 polymer ?
#
loop_
_entity_poly.entity_id
_entity_poly.type
_entity_poly.pdbx_seq_one_letter_code
_entity_poly.pdbx_strand_id
1 'polypeptide(L)' 'MLDLVDREGRRVYVTKRGRRVAAIVPVDVAERSEEEEDAYWAARAARVLEAGEPTVAWDEAVRMLETGAVDE' A
#
# COMPACT_ATOMS: atom_id res chain seq x y z
N MET A 1 -7.35 6.08 -24.51
CA MET A 1 -7.10 5.07 -23.44
C MET A 1 -7.41 5.66 -22.07
N LEU A 2 -6.82 6.81 -21.71
CA LEU A 2 -7.14 7.50 -20.46
C LEU A 2 -8.61 7.93 -20.39
N ASP A 3 -9.19 8.43 -21.49
CA ASP A 3 -10.63 8.75 -21.56
C ASP A 3 -11.57 7.56 -21.30
N LEU A 4 -11.13 6.32 -21.56
CA LEU A 4 -11.93 5.12 -21.28
C LEU A 4 -11.87 4.74 -19.80
N VAL A 5 -10.72 4.95 -19.15
CA VAL A 5 -10.54 4.75 -17.71
C VAL A 5 -11.50 5.68 -16.96
N ASP A 6 -11.48 6.96 -17.34
CA ASP A 6 -12.24 8.02 -16.70
C ASP A 6 -13.76 7.86 -16.93
N ARG A 7 -14.21 7.64 -18.18
CA ARG A 7 -15.64 7.55 -18.49
C ARG A 7 -16.32 6.27 -18.03
N GLU A 8 -15.62 5.15 -18.07
CA GLU A 8 -16.22 3.84 -17.76
C GLU A 8 -15.87 3.36 -16.34
N GLY A 9 -15.13 4.17 -15.56
CA GLY A 9 -14.65 3.80 -14.23
C GLY A 9 -13.75 2.55 -14.24
N ARG A 10 -13.13 2.25 -15.38
CA ARG A 10 -12.43 0.97 -15.60
C ARG A 10 -10.99 1.03 -15.11
N ARG A 11 -10.60 0.02 -14.33
CA ARG A 11 -9.20 -0.25 -14.01
C ARG A 11 -8.53 -0.99 -15.17
N VAL A 12 -7.44 -0.44 -15.69
CA VAL A 12 -6.64 -1.04 -16.77
C VAL A 12 -5.32 -1.54 -16.20
N TYR A 13 -5.01 -2.82 -16.39
CA TYR A 13 -3.75 -3.39 -15.96
C TYR A 13 -2.69 -3.30 -17.04
N VAL A 14 -1.51 -2.78 -16.68
CA VAL A 14 -0.33 -2.75 -17.55
C VAL A 14 0.49 -4.01 -17.28
N THR A 15 0.78 -4.77 -18.34
CA THR A 15 1.59 -5.99 -18.25
C THR A 15 2.88 -5.90 -19.07
N LYS A 16 3.96 -6.49 -18.57
CA LYS A 16 5.26 -6.63 -19.24
C LYS A 16 5.69 -8.09 -19.15
N ARG A 17 5.90 -8.74 -20.31
CA ARG A 17 6.25 -10.18 -20.40
C ARG A 17 5.26 -11.07 -19.61
N GLY A 18 3.96 -10.80 -19.74
CA GLY A 18 2.90 -11.54 -19.07
C GLY A 18 2.73 -11.25 -17.58
N ARG A 19 3.57 -10.39 -16.97
CA ARG A 19 3.44 -9.99 -15.57
C ARG A 19 2.80 -8.62 -15.44
N ARG A 20 1.84 -8.46 -14.53
CA ARG A 20 1.29 -7.14 -14.17
C ARG A 20 2.38 -6.31 -13.50
N VAL A 21 2.57 -5.08 -13.98
CA VAL A 21 3.56 -4.13 -13.46
C VAL A 21 2.96 -2.81 -12.99
N ALA A 22 1.76 -2.46 -13.46
CA ALA A 22 1.04 -1.27 -13.00
C ALA A 22 -0.47 -1.42 -13.22
N ALA A 23 -1.23 -0.48 -12.67
CA ALA A 23 -2.64 -0.26 -12.98
C ALA A 23 -2.87 1.23 -13.27
N ILE A 24 -3.74 1.51 -14.22
CA ILE A 24 -4.27 2.85 -14.50
C ILE A 24 -5.72 2.84 -14.03
N VAL A 25 -6.08 3.82 -13.21
CA VAL A 25 -7.40 3.99 -12.59
C VAL A 25 -7.86 5.43 -12.72
N PRO A 26 -9.17 5.71 -12.58
CA PRO A 26 -9.67 7.06 -12.36
C PRO A 26 -8.98 7.73 -11.16
N VAL A 27 -8.84 9.05 -11.20
CA VAL A 27 -8.14 9.82 -10.16
C VAL A 27 -8.84 9.70 -8.80
N ASP A 28 -10.17 9.85 -8.78
CA ASP A 28 -11.00 9.69 -7.57
C ASP A 28 -10.84 8.31 -6.92
N VAL A 29 -10.66 7.26 -7.74
CA VAL A 29 -10.40 5.91 -7.26
C VAL A 29 -9.01 5.79 -6.64
N ALA A 30 -8.01 6.46 -7.19
CA ALA A 30 -6.67 6.49 -6.62
C ALA A 30 -6.67 7.24 -5.28
N GLU A 31 -7.20 8.46 -5.26
CA GLU A 31 -7.26 9.32 -4.07
C GLU A 31 -8.00 8.65 -2.91
N ARG A 32 -9.19 8.08 -3.17
CA ARG A 32 -9.93 7.33 -2.14
C ARG A 32 -9.13 6.14 -1.61
N SER A 33 -8.41 5.43 -2.49
CA SER A 33 -7.60 4.28 -2.05
C SER A 33 -6.45 4.71 -1.15
N GLU A 34 -5.84 5.87 -1.41
CA GLU A 34 -4.80 6.47 -0.57
C GLU A 34 -5.37 6.88 0.79
N GLU A 35 -6.52 7.56 0.81
CA GLU A 35 -7.21 7.95 2.06
C GLU A 35 -7.58 6.74 2.94
N GLU A 36 -8.09 5.66 2.33
CA GLU A 36 -8.43 4.41 3.02
C GLU A 36 -7.18 3.73 3.61
N GLU A 37 -6.08 3.71 2.86
CA GLU A 37 -4.80 3.13 3.30
C GLU A 37 -4.18 3.94 4.44
N ASP A 38 -4.12 5.28 4.32
CA ASP A 38 -3.61 6.17 5.35
C ASP A 38 -4.43 6.06 6.65
N ALA A 39 -5.76 6.05 6.54
CA ALA A 39 -6.65 5.90 7.69
C ALA A 39 -6.43 4.55 8.39
N TYR A 40 -6.27 3.47 7.62
CA TYR A 40 -5.98 2.14 8.16
C TYR A 40 -4.64 2.11 8.90
N TRP A 41 -3.56 2.58 8.28
CA TRP A 41 -2.23 2.54 8.89
C TRP A 41 -2.12 3.48 10.09
N ALA A 42 -2.73 4.66 10.05
CA ALA A 42 -2.81 5.56 11.19
C ALA A 42 -3.54 4.92 12.38
N ALA A 43 -4.70 4.29 12.14
CA ALA A 43 -5.44 3.59 13.18
C ALA A 43 -4.65 2.40 13.76
N ARG A 44 -3.94 1.66 12.92
CA ARG A 44 -3.08 0.55 13.37
C ARG A 44 -1.92 1.05 14.23
N ALA A 45 -1.21 2.09 13.79
CA ALA A 45 -0.11 2.68 14.54
C ALA A 45 -0.57 3.21 15.91
N ALA A 46 -1.71 3.90 15.96
CA ALA A 46 -2.28 4.39 17.21
C ALA A 46 -2.56 3.26 18.22
N ARG A 47 -3.12 2.13 17.76
CA ARG A 47 -3.38 0.96 18.62
C ARG A 47 -2.10 0.35 19.19
N VAL A 48 -1.06 0.20 18.38
CA VAL A 48 0.24 -0.34 18.82
C VAL A 48 0.87 0.56 19.88
N LEU A 49 0.81 1.87 19.68
CA LEU A 49 1.29 2.86 20.65
C LEU A 49 0.49 2.82 21.96
N GLU A 50 -0.83 2.70 21.88
CA GLU A 50 -1.71 2.60 23.06
C GLU A 50 -1.47 1.31 23.85
N ALA A 51 -1.28 0.19 23.15
CA ALA A 51 -1.00 -1.11 23.76
C ALA A 51 0.41 -1.22 24.36
N GLY A 52 1.33 -0.30 24.00
CA GLY A 52 2.71 -0.33 24.46
C GLY A 52 3.47 -1.56 23.99
N GLU A 53 3.16 -2.05 22.78
CA GLU A 53 3.84 -3.22 22.22
C GLU A 53 5.35 -2.97 22.07
N PRO A 54 6.20 -4.02 22.17
CA PRO A 54 7.63 -3.89 21.97
C PRO A 54 7.95 -3.25 20.61
N THR A 55 8.83 -2.24 20.62
CA THR A 55 9.32 -1.58 19.41
C THR A 55 10.81 -1.86 19.25
N VAL A 56 11.28 -1.86 18.00
CA VAL A 56 12.70 -1.93 17.65
C VAL A 56 13.15 -0.61 17.03
N ALA A 57 14.46 -0.35 17.06
CA ALA A 57 15.03 0.80 16.38
C ALA A 57 14.82 0.69 14.85
N TRP A 58 14.71 1.82 14.17
CA TRP A 58 14.45 1.85 12.72
C TRP A 58 15.47 1.05 11.91
N ASP A 59 16.77 1.21 12.21
CA ASP A 59 17.84 0.49 11.50
C ASP A 59 17.73 -1.04 11.68
N GLU A 60 17.26 -1.48 12.85
CA GLU A 60 17.00 -2.89 13.11
C GLU A 60 15.80 -3.41 12.32
N ALA A 61 14.70 -2.64 12.27
CA ALA A 61 13.52 -2.97 11.46
C ALA A 61 13.88 -3.12 9.97
N VAL A 62 14.67 -2.20 9.42
CA VAL A 62 15.12 -2.27 8.02
C VAL A 62 15.93 -3.55 7.77
N ARG A 63 16.88 -3.86 8.65
CA ARG A 63 17.69 -5.07 8.55
C ARG A 63 16.85 -6.35 8.60
N MET A 64 15.83 -6.41 9.46
CA MET A 64 14.91 -7.55 9.53
C MET A 64 14.14 -7.76 8.22
N LEU A 65 13.64 -6.68 7.60
CA LEU A 65 12.94 -6.72 6.31
C LEU A 65 13.85 -7.16 5.16
N GLU A 66 15.09 -6.68 5.11
CA GLU A 66 16.05 -7.05 4.07
C GLU A 66 16.48 -8.52 4.15
N THR A 67 16.50 -9.08 5.36
CA THR A 67 16.93 -10.46 5.61
C THR A 67 15.79 -11.46 5.62
N GLY A 68 14.52 -10.99 5.59
CA GLY A 68 13.34 -11.85 5.67
C GLY A 68 13.12 -12.47 7.06
N ALA A 69 13.83 -11.99 8.08
CA ALA A 69 13.66 -12.41 9.46
C ALA A 69 12.53 -11.60 10.10
N VAL A 70 11.30 -11.92 9.72
CA VAL A 70 10.09 -11.49 10.42
C VAL A 70 9.63 -12.69 11.24
N ASP A 71 9.64 -12.56 12.57
CA ASP A 71 9.15 -13.61 13.47
C ASP A 71 7.70 -13.98 13.09
N GLU A 72 7.44 -15.28 12.89
CA GLU A 72 6.09 -15.85 12.68
C GLU A 72 5.24 -15.80 13.94
#